data_AF-A0A0F4KZK6-F1
#
_entry.id   AF-A0A0F4KZK6-F1
#
_cell.length_a   1.000
_cell.length_b   1.000
_cell.length_c   1.000
_cell.angle_alpha   90.00
_cell.angle_beta   90.00
_cell.angle_gamma   90.00
#
_symmetry.space_group_name_H-M   'P 1'
#
loop_
_entity.id
_entity.type
_entity.pdbx_description
1 polymer ?
#
loop_
_entity_poly.entity_id
_entity_poly.type
_entity_poly.pdbx_seq_one_letter_code
_entity_poly.pdbx_strand_id
1 'polypeptide(L)'
;MSDANRKTTSRAGGGQVGRLPGRPIGARQRMAPDERRRQIAQVAAQMIAYYGTYGVSMQAIADAVGLTLPGLRHYVRTREELLSLVIQVYYDQGSFTFGSKPGERDELAIGRDQEGHPLYSLPGYLRRLVKENAERMVLVMLFMHLAVEAHDPAHPAHEYYRNRHARMIDFMDGIRWKLPEPYRDRSAFHRLIRTVYCTMDGVQIQALTNPDDDMIALWTKAEPILFPSPQWDDCR
;
A
#
# COMPACT_ATOMS: atom_id res chain seq x y z
N MET A 1 -62.99 9.10 -63.25
CA MET A 1 -62.31 10.30 -62.72
C MET A 1 -60.95 9.86 -62.24
N SER A 2 -59.91 10.34 -62.94
CA SER A 2 -58.49 10.50 -62.58
C SER A 2 -57.77 9.39 -61.81
N ASP A 3 -56.78 8.75 -62.45
CA ASP A 3 -55.35 9.15 -62.46
C ASP A 3 -54.64 8.66 -61.18
N ALA A 4 -53.42 8.15 -61.18
CA ALA A 4 -52.45 7.93 -62.23
C ALA A 4 -51.38 6.95 -61.68
N ASN A 5 -50.88 6.10 -62.58
CA ASN A 5 -49.46 5.86 -62.87
C ASN A 5 -48.50 5.54 -61.67
N ARG A 6 -48.14 4.27 -61.40
CA ARG A 6 -47.10 3.40 -62.03
C ARG A 6 -45.70 3.50 -61.41
N LYS A 7 -45.13 2.29 -61.23
CA LYS A 7 -43.72 1.84 -61.32
C LYS A 7 -42.87 1.72 -60.03
N THR A 8 -42.75 0.45 -59.62
CA THR A 8 -41.51 -0.36 -59.50
C THR A 8 -40.35 0.22 -58.68
N THR A 9 -39.89 -0.48 -57.63
CA THR A 9 -38.80 -1.50 -57.68
C THR A 9 -38.47 -2.12 -56.31
N SER A 10 -38.22 -3.42 -56.36
CA SER A 10 -37.53 -4.33 -55.44
C SER A 10 -36.30 -3.76 -54.68
N ARG A 11 -36.11 -4.12 -53.40
CA ARG A 11 -35.11 -5.15 -52.96
C ARG A 11 -35.09 -5.35 -51.43
N ALA A 12 -34.77 -6.60 -51.07
CA ALA A 12 -34.59 -7.13 -49.72
C ALA A 12 -33.52 -6.39 -48.90
N GLY A 13 -33.83 -6.14 -47.62
CA GLY A 13 -32.88 -5.69 -46.59
C GLY A 13 -32.70 -6.76 -45.53
N GLY A 14 -31.56 -7.45 -45.55
CA GLY A 14 -31.14 -8.36 -44.49
C GLY A 14 -30.87 -7.60 -43.18
N GLY A 15 -31.32 -8.19 -42.07
CA GLY A 15 -31.18 -7.63 -40.73
C GLY A 15 -29.73 -7.43 -40.33
N GLN A 16 -29.34 -6.17 -40.18
CA GLN A 16 -28.12 -5.77 -39.48
C GLN A 16 -28.36 -5.85 -37.97
N VAL A 17 -27.68 -6.80 -37.33
CA VAL A 17 -27.56 -6.86 -35.87
C VAL A 17 -26.82 -5.60 -35.43
N GLY A 18 -27.47 -4.78 -34.61
CA GLY A 18 -26.97 -3.48 -34.14
C GLY A 18 -25.62 -3.62 -33.42
N ARG A 19 -24.58 -3.06 -34.03
CA ARG A 19 -23.27 -2.86 -33.41
C ARG A 19 -23.40 -1.68 -32.46
N LEU A 20 -23.24 -1.90 -31.14
CA LEU A 20 -23.14 -0.81 -30.18
C LEU A 20 -21.97 0.12 -30.60
N PRO A 21 -22.17 1.46 -30.65
CA PRO A 21 -21.13 2.38 -31.06
C PRO A 21 -19.98 2.34 -30.05
N GLY A 22 -18.81 1.89 -30.53
CA GLY A 22 -17.57 1.91 -29.77
C GLY A 22 -17.24 3.35 -29.37
N ARG A 23 -17.11 3.58 -28.06
CA ARG A 23 -16.65 4.85 -27.52
C ARG A 23 -15.28 5.16 -28.14
N PRO A 24 -15.08 6.32 -28.79
CA PRO A 24 -13.77 6.68 -29.31
C PRO A 24 -12.75 6.67 -28.17
N ILE A 25 -11.57 6.10 -28.42
CA ILE A 25 -10.42 6.08 -27.49
C ILE A 25 -9.95 7.53 -27.35
N GLY A 26 -10.66 8.29 -26.52
CA GLY A 26 -10.55 9.74 -26.40
C GLY A 26 -9.56 10.16 -25.33
N ALA A 27 -8.61 11.01 -25.75
CA ALA A 27 -7.77 11.87 -24.95
C ALA A 27 -6.92 11.20 -23.86
N ARG A 28 -5.83 10.54 -24.27
CA ARG A 28 -4.72 10.25 -23.35
C ARG A 28 -4.18 11.57 -22.81
N GLN A 29 -4.52 11.90 -21.56
CA GLN A 29 -3.83 12.93 -20.82
C GLN A 29 -2.35 12.53 -20.78
N ARG A 30 -1.47 13.39 -21.32
CA ARG A 30 -0.05 13.12 -21.44
C ARG A 30 0.57 13.23 -20.05
N MET A 31 0.54 12.13 -19.30
CA MET A 31 1.12 12.03 -17.97
C MET A 31 2.63 11.80 -18.11
N ALA A 32 3.40 12.40 -17.22
CA ALA A 32 4.82 12.06 -17.08
C ALA A 32 4.96 10.55 -16.77
N PRO A 33 6.05 9.89 -17.20
CA PRO A 33 6.26 8.46 -16.98
C PRO A 33 6.12 8.04 -15.50
N ASP A 34 6.65 8.83 -14.57
CA ASP A 34 6.58 8.54 -13.13
C ASP A 34 5.17 8.65 -12.59
N GLU A 35 4.42 9.65 -13.05
CA GLU A 35 3.02 9.83 -12.66
C GLU A 35 2.15 8.69 -13.18
N ARG A 36 2.45 8.18 -14.38
CA ARG A 36 1.81 6.97 -14.88
C ARG A 36 2.16 5.74 -14.04
N ARG A 37 3.42 5.58 -13.63
CA ARG A 37 3.83 4.47 -12.74
C ARG A 37 3.10 4.52 -11.40
N ARG A 38 2.95 5.70 -10.79
CA ARG A 38 2.16 5.87 -9.56
C ARG A 38 0.71 5.47 -9.75
N GLN A 39 0.07 5.92 -10.84
CA GLN A 39 -1.30 5.53 -11.15
C GLN A 39 -1.45 4.02 -11.32
N ILE A 40 -0.53 3.38 -12.04
CA ILE A 40 -0.51 1.91 -12.21
C ILE A 40 -0.44 1.21 -10.84
N ALA A 41 0.47 1.66 -9.97
CA ALA A 41 0.64 1.09 -8.65
C ALA A 41 -0.61 1.27 -7.76
N GLN A 42 -1.24 2.45 -7.80
CA GLN A 42 -2.44 2.74 -7.03
C GLN A 42 -3.63 1.88 -7.47
N VAL A 43 -3.87 1.77 -8.78
CA VAL A 43 -4.96 0.94 -9.32
C VAL A 43 -4.70 -0.53 -9.02
N ALA A 44 -3.46 -1.00 -9.21
CA ALA A 44 -3.09 -2.38 -8.88
C ALA A 44 -3.27 -2.68 -7.39
N ALA A 45 -2.88 -1.77 -6.49
CA ALA A 45 -3.07 -1.93 -5.04
C ALA A 45 -4.55 -2.07 -4.67
N GLN A 46 -5.42 -1.22 -5.23
CA GLN A 46 -6.87 -1.28 -5.00
C GLN A 46 -7.47 -2.60 -5.50
N MET A 47 -7.08 -3.02 -6.70
CA MET A 47 -7.54 -4.29 -7.27
C MET A 47 -7.05 -5.49 -6.42
N ILE A 48 -5.79 -5.48 -5.98
CA ILE A 48 -5.24 -6.54 -5.12
C ILE A 48 -5.97 -6.57 -3.77
N ALA A 49 -6.23 -5.41 -3.16
CA ALA A 49 -6.96 -5.34 -1.90
C ALA A 49 -8.38 -5.92 -2.01
N TYR A 50 -9.04 -5.74 -3.16
CA TYR A 50 -10.42 -6.19 -3.37
C TYR A 50 -10.53 -7.65 -3.88
N TYR A 51 -9.68 -8.04 -4.84
CA TYR A 51 -9.76 -9.35 -5.50
C TYR A 51 -8.69 -10.36 -5.03
N GLY A 52 -7.81 -9.95 -4.11
CA GLY A 52 -6.65 -10.72 -3.69
C GLY A 52 -5.51 -10.69 -4.73
N THR A 53 -4.31 -11.07 -4.30
CA THR A 53 -3.13 -11.05 -5.18
C THR A 53 -3.32 -11.94 -6.40
N TYR A 54 -3.85 -13.16 -6.26
CA TYR A 54 -4.01 -14.09 -7.40
C TYR A 54 -5.20 -13.76 -8.31
N GLY A 55 -6.19 -13.00 -7.82
CA GLY A 55 -7.39 -12.65 -8.59
C GLY A 55 -7.17 -11.57 -9.66
N VAL A 56 -6.00 -10.93 -9.68
CA VAL A 56 -5.72 -9.79 -10.55
C VAL A 56 -4.66 -10.15 -11.61
N SER A 57 -5.02 -10.14 -12.89
CA SER A 57 -4.09 -10.37 -14.01
C SER A 57 -3.47 -9.08 -14.53
N MET A 58 -2.31 -9.17 -15.22
CA MET A 58 -1.69 -8.02 -15.88
C MET A 58 -2.62 -7.37 -16.92
N GLN A 59 -3.44 -8.17 -17.60
CA GLN A 59 -4.42 -7.67 -18.56
C GLN A 59 -5.51 -6.86 -17.86
N ALA A 60 -6.06 -7.37 -16.75
CA ALA A 60 -7.09 -6.67 -15.99
C ALA A 60 -6.58 -5.32 -15.46
N ILE A 61 -5.32 -5.25 -15.04
CA ILE A 61 -4.70 -3.98 -14.60
C ILE A 61 -4.53 -3.04 -15.78
N ALA A 62 -4.06 -3.52 -16.93
CA ALA A 62 -3.92 -2.71 -18.15
C ALA A 62 -5.27 -2.08 -18.54
N ASP A 63 -6.33 -2.89 -18.54
CA ASP A 63 -7.69 -2.45 -18.85
C ASP A 63 -8.18 -1.39 -17.85
N ALA A 64 -7.95 -1.61 -16.55
CA ALA A 64 -8.35 -0.69 -15.49
C ALA A 64 -7.64 0.67 -15.56
N VAL A 65 -6.38 0.72 -16.02
CA VAL A 65 -5.64 1.98 -16.20
C VAL A 65 -5.81 2.60 -17.60
N GLY A 66 -6.59 1.97 -18.48
CA GLY A 66 -6.82 2.44 -19.85
C GLY A 66 -5.62 2.25 -20.79
N LEU A 67 -4.80 1.22 -20.57
CA LEU A 67 -3.66 0.85 -21.40
C LEU A 67 -3.90 -0.49 -22.11
N THR A 68 -3.23 -0.69 -23.24
CA THR A 68 -3.07 -2.04 -23.78
C THR A 68 -2.07 -2.82 -22.93
N LEU A 69 -2.08 -4.15 -22.96
CA LEU A 69 -1.07 -4.95 -22.25
C LEU A 69 0.38 -4.63 -22.68
N PRO A 70 0.70 -4.46 -23.98
CA PRO A 70 2.01 -3.94 -24.38
C PRO A 70 2.27 -2.53 -23.83
N GLY A 71 1.25 -1.67 -23.80
CA GLY A 71 1.28 -0.34 -23.18
C GLY A 71 1.69 -0.38 -21.70
N LEU A 72 1.09 -1.27 -20.91
CA LEU A 72 1.43 -1.49 -19.50
C LEU A 72 2.86 -2.02 -19.35
N ARG A 73 3.27 -2.96 -20.22
CA ARG A 73 4.61 -3.58 -20.20
C ARG A 73 5.77 -2.60 -20.43
N HIS A 74 5.50 -1.43 -20.99
CA HIS A 74 6.50 -0.35 -21.07
C HIS A 74 6.82 0.26 -19.69
N TYR A 75 5.92 0.14 -18.70
CA TYR A 75 6.08 0.68 -17.35
C TYR A 75 6.46 -0.38 -16.31
N VAL A 76 5.92 -1.60 -16.46
CA VAL A 76 6.13 -2.77 -15.59
C VAL A 76 6.20 -4.03 -16.45
N ARG A 77 7.39 -4.60 -16.61
CA ARG A 77 7.64 -5.70 -17.55
C ARG A 77 7.02 -7.01 -17.09
N THR A 78 7.12 -7.29 -15.79
CA THR A 78 6.66 -8.54 -15.18
C THR A 78 5.66 -8.27 -14.07
N ARG A 79 5.02 -9.35 -13.61
CA ARG A 79 4.11 -9.28 -12.47
C ARG A 79 4.86 -8.90 -11.20
N GLU A 80 6.05 -9.47 -11.00
CA GLU A 80 6.92 -9.26 -9.84
C GLU A 80 7.38 -7.79 -9.79
N GLU A 81 7.70 -7.18 -10.95
CA GLU A 81 8.00 -5.75 -11.04
C GLU A 81 6.78 -4.90 -10.65
N LEU A 82 5.58 -5.29 -11.06
CA LEU A 82 4.36 -4.59 -10.68
C LEU A 82 4.06 -4.72 -9.18
N LEU A 83 4.21 -5.91 -8.61
CA LEU A 83 4.00 -6.16 -7.18
C LEU A 83 5.04 -5.39 -6.34
N SER A 84 6.29 -5.36 -6.78
CA SER A 84 7.36 -4.52 -6.20
C SER A 84 6.97 -3.03 -6.24
N LEU A 85 6.48 -2.55 -7.39
CA LEU A 85 6.03 -1.17 -7.56
C LEU A 85 4.83 -0.84 -6.64
N VAL A 86 3.89 -1.76 -6.48
CA VAL A 86 2.75 -1.62 -5.55
C VAL A 86 3.24 -1.42 -4.11
N ILE A 87 4.18 -2.24 -3.63
CA ILE A 87 4.72 -2.08 -2.28
C ILE A 87 5.50 -0.77 -2.14
N GLN A 88 6.34 -0.43 -3.11
CA GLN A 88 7.13 0.82 -3.10
C GLN A 88 6.26 2.08 -3.05
N VAL A 89 5.17 2.11 -3.80
CA VAL A 89 4.31 3.29 -3.93
C VAL A 89 3.22 3.31 -2.87
N TYR A 90 2.65 2.18 -2.49
CA TYR A 90 1.41 2.15 -1.70
C TYR A 90 1.63 1.68 -0.25
N TYR A 91 2.50 0.70 -0.02
CA TYR A 91 2.75 0.20 1.34
C TYR A 91 3.62 1.19 2.13
N ASP A 92 4.69 1.71 1.53
CA ASP A 92 5.59 2.66 2.18
C ASP A 92 4.98 4.06 2.33
N GLN A 93 4.23 4.57 1.33
CA GLN A 93 3.54 5.86 1.48
C GLN A 93 2.40 5.81 2.50
N GLY A 94 1.92 4.62 2.89
CA GLY A 94 0.98 4.45 3.99
C GLY A 94 1.65 4.22 5.34
N SER A 95 2.77 3.48 5.37
CA SER A 95 3.45 3.06 6.61
C SER A 95 4.51 4.05 7.10
N PHE A 96 5.11 4.86 6.21
CA PHE A 96 6.18 5.81 6.52
C PHE A 96 5.76 7.26 6.34
N THR A 97 4.53 7.58 6.70
CA THR A 97 3.96 8.92 6.51
C THR A 97 3.31 9.44 7.79
N PHE A 98 4.15 9.63 8.81
CA PHE A 98 3.74 10.25 10.07
C PHE A 98 3.15 11.65 9.83
N GLY A 99 1.90 11.84 10.24
CA GLY A 99 1.16 13.09 10.11
C GLY A 99 0.55 13.33 8.73
N SER A 100 0.51 12.32 7.85
CA SER A 100 -0.20 12.44 6.57
C SER A 100 -1.70 12.24 6.71
N LYS A 101 -2.16 11.66 7.83
CA LYS A 101 -3.59 11.56 8.12
C LYS A 101 -4.07 12.79 8.91
N PRO A 102 -5.24 13.36 8.56
CA PRO A 102 -5.82 14.46 9.33
C PRO A 102 -5.94 14.08 10.82
N GLY A 103 -5.51 14.98 11.72
CA GLY A 103 -5.60 14.79 13.16
C GLY A 103 -4.55 13.86 13.79
N GLU A 104 -3.78 13.12 13.01
CA GLU A 104 -2.86 12.10 13.55
C GLU A 104 -1.80 12.68 14.48
N ARG A 105 -1.25 13.86 14.16
CA ARG A 105 -0.26 14.52 15.02
C ARG A 105 -0.87 14.98 16.35
N ASP A 106 -2.10 15.45 16.31
CA ASP A 106 -2.79 15.95 17.51
C ASP A 106 -3.19 14.79 18.41
N GLU A 107 -3.70 13.70 17.83
CA GLU A 107 -4.04 12.46 18.54
C GLU A 107 -2.83 11.82 19.23
N LEU A 108 -1.65 11.88 18.61
CA LEU A 108 -0.44 11.25 19.13
C LEU A 108 0.41 12.15 20.03
N ALA A 109 0.09 13.43 20.16
CA ALA A 109 0.87 14.37 20.97
C ALA A 109 0.62 14.15 22.48
N ILE A 110 1.69 13.89 23.23
CA ILE A 110 1.63 13.56 24.67
C ILE A 110 2.61 14.38 25.53
N GLY A 111 3.06 15.51 25.00
CA GLY A 111 3.95 16.45 25.69
C GLY A 111 4.63 17.43 24.75
N ARG A 112 5.56 18.20 25.31
CA ARG A 112 6.43 19.12 24.57
C ARG A 112 7.87 19.01 25.06
N ASP A 113 8.84 19.27 24.19
CA ASP A 113 10.24 19.43 24.57
C ASP A 113 10.51 20.81 25.22
N GLN A 114 11.77 21.08 25.57
CA GLN A 114 12.17 22.33 26.23
C GLN A 114 11.94 23.55 25.33
N GLU A 115 12.01 23.36 24.02
CA GLU A 115 11.77 24.36 22.98
C GLU A 115 10.28 24.51 22.62
N GLY A 116 9.39 23.73 23.26
CA GLY A 116 7.95 23.78 23.06
C GLY A 116 7.44 23.01 21.85
N HIS A 117 8.28 22.23 21.15
CA HIS A 117 7.83 21.36 20.06
C HIS A 117 7.05 20.16 20.61
N PRO A 118 6.00 19.69 19.90
CA PRO A 118 5.24 18.52 20.33
C PRO A 118 6.10 17.25 20.37
N LEU A 119 5.87 16.43 21.39
CA LEU A 119 6.41 15.08 21.53
C LEU A 119 5.30 14.05 21.32
N TYR A 120 5.60 12.97 20.62
CA TYR A 120 4.62 11.98 20.17
C TYR A 120 4.74 10.63 20.87
N SER A 121 3.61 9.94 21.03
CA SER A 121 3.55 8.57 21.59
C SER A 121 4.00 7.54 20.56
N LEU A 122 5.15 6.89 20.81
CA LEU A 122 5.59 5.75 20.01
C LEU A 122 4.64 4.55 20.15
N PRO A 123 4.23 4.11 21.35
CA PRO A 123 3.24 3.04 21.50
C PRO A 123 1.90 3.37 20.80
N GLY A 124 1.43 4.61 20.93
CA GLY A 124 0.21 5.09 20.26
C GLY A 124 0.31 5.02 18.74
N TYR A 125 1.44 5.46 18.17
CA TYR A 125 1.70 5.35 16.73
C TYR A 125 1.70 3.89 16.26
N LEU A 126 2.36 2.99 16.99
CA LEU A 126 2.44 1.57 16.62
C LEU A 126 1.08 0.87 16.72
N ARG A 127 0.26 1.19 17.73
CA ARG A 127 -1.14 0.70 17.83
C ARG A 127 -1.95 1.08 16.59
N ARG A 128 -1.81 2.31 16.13
CA ARG A 128 -2.46 2.79 14.91
C ARG A 128 -1.95 2.04 13.68
N LEU A 129 -0.62 1.91 13.53
CA LEU A 129 0.00 1.17 12.42
C LEU A 129 -0.50 -0.28 12.36
N VAL A 130 -0.62 -0.95 13.50
CA VAL A 130 -1.16 -2.32 13.57
C VAL A 130 -2.62 -2.39 13.14
N LYS A 131 -3.47 -1.45 13.60
CA LYS A 131 -4.87 -1.39 13.18
C LYS A 131 -4.99 -1.23 11.66
N GLU A 132 -4.18 -0.38 11.07
CA GLU A 132 -4.17 -0.15 9.62
C GLU A 132 -3.71 -1.38 8.83
N ASN A 133 -2.72 -2.10 9.36
CA ASN A 133 -2.26 -3.35 8.78
C ASN A 133 -3.32 -4.45 8.86
N ALA A 134 -4.05 -4.53 9.97
CA ALA A 134 -5.17 -5.46 10.15
C ALA A 134 -6.32 -5.19 9.14
N GLU A 135 -6.56 -3.92 8.78
CA GLU A 135 -7.51 -3.55 7.72
C GLU A 135 -7.00 -3.85 6.30
N ARG A 136 -5.71 -4.15 6.15
CA ARG A 136 -5.02 -4.31 4.85
C ARG A 136 -4.22 -5.62 4.76
N MET A 137 -4.75 -6.70 5.33
CA MET A 137 -4.08 -8.01 5.40
C MET A 137 -3.51 -8.51 4.08
N VAL A 138 -4.22 -8.28 2.96
CA VAL A 138 -3.73 -8.69 1.63
C VAL A 138 -2.42 -7.99 1.26
N LEU A 139 -2.26 -6.71 1.62
CA LEU A 139 -1.02 -5.97 1.38
C LEU A 139 0.09 -6.39 2.35
N VAL A 140 -0.25 -6.70 3.60
CA VAL A 140 0.71 -7.28 4.57
C VAL A 140 1.24 -8.62 4.05
N MET A 141 0.35 -9.50 3.58
CA MET A 141 0.72 -10.78 2.97
C MET A 141 1.62 -10.58 1.74
N LEU A 142 1.26 -9.64 0.84
CA LEU A 142 2.07 -9.32 -0.34
C LEU A 142 3.46 -8.81 0.07
N PHE A 143 3.53 -7.93 1.05
CA PHE A 143 4.79 -7.42 1.61
C PHE A 143 5.66 -8.58 2.12
N MET A 144 5.10 -9.46 2.96
CA MET A 144 5.84 -10.60 3.52
C MET A 144 6.33 -11.58 2.45
N HIS A 145 5.52 -11.87 1.44
CA HIS A 145 5.91 -12.75 0.34
C HIS A 145 7.11 -12.19 -0.43
N LEU A 146 7.03 -10.93 -0.85
CA LEU A 146 8.10 -10.28 -1.59
C LEU A 146 9.37 -10.12 -0.75
N ALA A 147 9.27 -9.99 0.58
CA ALA A 147 10.43 -9.90 1.46
C ALA A 147 11.29 -11.17 1.39
N VAL A 148 10.66 -12.35 1.31
CA VAL A 148 11.36 -13.64 1.17
C VAL A 148 11.95 -13.80 -0.22
N GLU A 149 11.16 -13.53 -1.27
CA GLU A 149 11.62 -13.65 -2.66
C GLU A 149 12.76 -12.68 -3.00
N ALA A 150 12.72 -11.47 -2.42
CA ALA A 150 13.74 -10.45 -2.61
C ALA A 150 15.12 -10.81 -2.02
N HIS A 151 15.26 -11.96 -1.36
CA HIS A 151 16.58 -12.50 -1.02
C HIS A 151 17.43 -12.76 -2.28
N ASP A 152 16.80 -13.12 -3.40
CA ASP A 152 17.47 -13.25 -4.68
C ASP A 152 17.88 -11.86 -5.22
N PRO A 153 19.18 -11.62 -5.47
CA PRO A 153 19.67 -10.37 -6.08
C PRO A 153 19.05 -10.03 -7.44
N ALA A 154 18.54 -11.02 -8.18
CA ALA A 154 17.86 -10.80 -9.47
C ALA A 154 16.39 -10.36 -9.31
N HIS A 155 15.83 -10.44 -8.10
CA HIS A 155 14.43 -10.12 -7.88
C HIS A 155 14.17 -8.60 -8.00
N PRO A 156 13.09 -8.15 -8.67
CA PRO A 156 12.79 -6.72 -8.86
C PRO A 156 12.62 -5.90 -7.57
N ALA A 157 12.39 -6.55 -6.43
CA ALA A 157 12.28 -5.89 -5.13
C ALA A 157 13.56 -5.97 -4.27
N HIS A 158 14.66 -6.57 -4.76
CA HIS A 158 15.89 -6.79 -3.98
C HIS A 158 16.41 -5.49 -3.34
N GLU A 159 16.68 -4.46 -4.15
CA GLU A 159 17.18 -3.18 -3.68
C GLU A 159 16.21 -2.48 -2.71
N TYR A 160 14.91 -2.64 -2.91
CA TYR A 160 13.91 -2.07 -2.02
C TYR A 160 14.01 -2.66 -0.61
N TYR A 161 14.07 -4.00 -0.50
CA TYR A 161 14.16 -4.70 0.80
C TYR A 161 15.54 -4.58 1.45
N ARG A 162 16.62 -4.61 0.64
CA ARG A 162 17.99 -4.38 1.11
C ARG A 162 18.10 -3.05 1.86
N ASN A 163 17.48 -2.00 1.34
CA ASN A 163 17.55 -0.64 1.91
C ASN A 163 16.39 -0.31 2.86
N ARG A 164 15.43 -1.22 3.05
CA ARG A 164 14.21 -0.95 3.85
C ARG A 164 14.52 -0.62 5.30
N HIS A 165 15.39 -1.38 5.95
CA HIS A 165 15.71 -1.19 7.37
C HIS A 165 16.33 0.19 7.64
N ALA A 166 17.25 0.63 6.79
CA ALA A 166 17.86 1.95 6.92
C ALA A 166 16.80 3.05 6.75
N ARG A 167 15.95 2.96 5.71
CA ARG A 167 14.86 3.93 5.48
C ARG A 167 13.86 4.00 6.64
N MET A 168 13.53 2.85 7.23
CA MET A 168 12.66 2.77 8.41
C MET A 168 13.30 3.49 9.61
N ILE A 169 14.59 3.24 9.88
CA ILE A 169 15.29 3.91 10.98
C ILE A 169 15.37 5.42 10.74
N ASP A 170 15.72 5.87 9.53
CA ASP A 170 15.78 7.29 9.18
C ASP A 170 14.41 7.96 9.34
N PHE A 171 13.33 7.28 8.95
CA PHE A 171 11.96 7.75 9.17
C PHE A 171 11.64 7.90 10.66
N MET A 172 11.94 6.88 11.48
CA MET A 172 11.66 6.91 12.91
C MET A 172 12.50 7.95 13.65
N ASP A 173 13.74 8.18 13.21
CA ASP A 173 14.62 9.25 13.72
C ASP A 173 14.08 10.66 13.42
N GLY A 174 13.31 10.80 12.34
CA GLY A 174 12.71 12.08 11.94
C GLY A 174 11.56 12.56 12.82
N ILE A 175 11.09 11.73 13.77
CA ILE A 175 9.91 12.01 14.60
C ILE A 175 10.34 12.26 16.05
N ARG A 176 9.78 13.31 16.66
CA ARG A 176 10.06 13.68 18.06
C ARG A 176 9.26 12.80 19.01
N TRP A 177 9.76 11.60 19.30
CA TRP A 177 9.13 10.69 20.24
C TRP A 177 9.33 11.14 21.70
N LYS A 178 8.30 10.99 22.54
CA LYS A 178 8.50 11.02 23.99
C LYS A 178 9.06 9.67 24.40
N LEU A 179 10.31 9.67 24.87
CA LEU A 179 11.04 8.44 25.21
C LEU A 179 11.51 8.44 26.68
N PRO A 180 11.44 7.29 27.36
CA PRO A 180 12.10 7.10 28.65
C PRO A 180 13.61 7.30 28.52
N GLU A 181 14.26 7.72 29.61
CA GLU A 181 15.69 8.06 29.64
C GLU A 181 16.61 7.02 28.94
N PRO A 182 16.46 5.70 29.16
CA PRO A 182 17.34 4.70 28.54
C PRO A 182 17.26 4.62 27.00
N TYR A 183 16.19 5.13 26.40
CA TYR A 183 15.97 5.10 24.96
C TYR A 183 16.19 6.45 24.27
N ARG A 184 16.63 7.48 25.01
CA ARG A 184 16.98 8.79 24.42
C ARG A 184 18.30 8.76 23.67
N ASP A 185 19.18 7.81 23.99
CA ASP A 185 20.35 7.51 23.17
C ASP A 185 19.93 6.94 21.80
N ARG A 186 20.53 7.46 20.72
CA ARG A 186 20.19 7.07 19.36
C ARG A 186 20.42 5.58 19.10
N SER A 187 21.52 5.00 19.62
CA SER A 187 21.80 3.58 19.42
C SER A 187 20.78 2.69 20.15
N ALA A 188 20.37 3.09 21.36
CA ALA A 188 19.35 2.39 22.14
C ALA A 188 17.98 2.48 21.46
N PHE A 189 17.61 3.65 20.96
CA PHE A 189 16.39 3.85 20.17
C PHE A 189 16.37 2.95 18.93
N HIS A 190 17.47 2.90 18.15
CA HIS A 190 17.54 2.06 16.96
C HIS A 190 17.38 0.57 17.28
N ARG A 191 17.98 0.09 18.38
CA ARG A 191 17.77 -1.29 18.86
C ARG A 191 16.33 -1.55 19.24
N LEU A 192 15.68 -0.60 19.92
CA LEU A 192 14.25 -0.69 20.27
C LEU A 192 13.40 -0.78 19.01
N ILE A 193 13.55 0.14 18.06
CA ILE A 193 12.77 0.17 16.82
C ILE A 193 12.96 -1.13 16.03
N ARG A 194 14.20 -1.62 15.87
CA ARG A 194 14.43 -2.90 15.21
C ARG A 194 13.67 -4.05 15.90
N THR A 195 13.72 -4.11 17.23
CA THR A 195 13.02 -5.13 18.02
C THR A 195 11.50 -5.05 17.88
N VAL A 196 10.96 -3.83 17.89
CA VAL A 196 9.53 -3.54 17.67
C VAL A 196 9.07 -4.07 16.32
N TYR A 197 9.79 -3.79 15.24
CA TYR A 197 9.41 -4.25 13.90
C TYR A 197 9.60 -5.76 13.73
N CYS A 198 10.64 -6.37 14.30
CA CYS A 198 10.74 -7.84 14.33
C CYS A 198 9.55 -8.48 15.05
N THR A 199 9.08 -7.87 16.14
CA THR A 199 7.89 -8.33 16.86
C THR A 199 6.62 -8.16 16.02
N MET A 200 6.50 -7.03 15.32
CA MET A 200 5.37 -6.78 14.41
C MET A 200 5.33 -7.79 13.26
N ASP A 201 6.47 -8.10 12.63
CA ASP A 201 6.56 -9.11 11.58
C ASP A 201 6.09 -10.48 12.11
N GLY A 202 6.52 -10.85 13.32
CA GLY A 202 6.09 -12.09 13.97
C GLY A 202 4.58 -12.13 14.28
N VAL A 203 4.01 -11.01 14.72
CA VAL A 203 2.56 -10.86 14.94
C VAL A 203 1.79 -11.00 13.61
N GLN A 204 2.28 -10.36 12.55
CA GLN A 204 1.66 -10.41 11.22
C GLN A 204 1.70 -11.83 10.63
N ILE A 205 2.82 -12.54 10.77
CA ILE A 205 2.95 -13.94 10.32
C ILE A 205 1.98 -14.85 11.08
N GLN A 206 1.87 -14.71 12.40
CA GLN A 206 0.94 -15.52 13.19
C GLN A 206 -0.51 -15.26 12.82
N ALA A 207 -0.91 -13.99 12.70
CA ALA A 207 -2.26 -13.63 12.25
C ALA A 207 -2.59 -14.12 10.82
N LEU A 208 -1.58 -14.27 9.95
CA LEU A 208 -1.76 -14.83 8.60
C LEU A 208 -1.88 -16.35 8.56
N THR A 209 -1.30 -17.05 9.54
CA THR A 209 -1.13 -18.51 9.50
C THR A 209 -1.99 -19.25 10.53
N ASN A 210 -2.52 -18.54 11.53
CA ASN A 210 -3.44 -19.08 12.52
C ASN A 210 -4.81 -18.38 12.41
N PRO A 211 -5.89 -19.11 12.04
CA PRO A 211 -7.22 -18.51 11.86
C PRO A 211 -7.85 -17.95 13.15
N ASP A 212 -7.37 -18.37 14.32
CA ASP A 212 -7.89 -17.90 15.62
C ASP A 212 -7.16 -16.66 16.16
N ASP A 213 -6.05 -16.27 15.55
CA ASP A 213 -5.22 -15.15 16.02
C ASP A 213 -5.53 -13.85 15.26
N ASP A 214 -6.14 -12.90 15.96
CA ASP A 214 -6.29 -11.53 15.48
C ASP A 214 -5.00 -10.71 15.68
N MET A 215 -4.60 -9.94 14.66
CA MET A 215 -3.37 -9.16 14.68
C MET A 215 -3.35 -8.12 15.81
N ILE A 216 -4.49 -7.46 16.06
CA ILE A 216 -4.59 -6.43 17.11
C ILE A 216 -4.48 -7.11 18.47
N ALA A 217 -5.17 -8.24 18.69
CA ALA A 217 -5.11 -9.00 19.92
C ALA A 217 -3.68 -9.53 20.22
N LEU A 218 -2.97 -10.02 19.21
CA LEU A 218 -1.57 -10.43 19.33
C LEU A 218 -0.66 -9.25 19.70
N TRP A 219 -0.84 -8.10 19.04
CA TRP A 219 -0.09 -6.89 19.38
C TRP A 219 -0.36 -6.40 20.80
N THR A 220 -1.62 -6.43 21.25
CA THR A 220 -1.98 -6.07 22.63
C THR A 220 -1.26 -6.93 23.68
N LYS A 221 -0.97 -8.20 23.37
CA LYS A 221 -0.17 -9.07 24.25
C LYS A 221 1.32 -8.73 24.22
N ALA A 222 1.84 -8.31 23.06
CA ALA A 222 3.26 -7.98 22.87
C ALA A 222 3.65 -6.58 23.39
N GLU A 223 2.74 -5.60 23.28
CA GLU A 223 3.00 -4.20 23.62
C GLU A 223 3.52 -3.98 25.05
N PRO A 224 2.98 -4.63 26.11
CA PRO A 224 3.50 -4.47 27.48
C PRO A 224 4.90 -5.05 27.67
N ILE A 225 5.33 -6.02 26.85
CA ILE A 225 6.68 -6.59 26.89
C ILE A 225 7.68 -5.61 26.25
N LEU A 226 7.28 -4.98 25.14
CA LEU A 226 8.09 -3.97 24.45
C LEU A 226 8.18 -2.65 25.24
N PHE A 227 7.09 -2.27 25.92
CA PHE A 227 6.94 -0.98 26.60
C PHE A 227 6.49 -1.18 28.06
N PRO A 228 7.31 -1.76 28.94
CA PRO A 228 6.87 -2.13 30.28
C PRO A 228 6.50 -0.92 31.17
N SER A 229 5.48 -1.09 32.00
CA SER A 229 5.16 -0.18 33.12
C SER A 229 6.14 -0.41 34.28
N PRO A 230 6.53 0.63 35.05
CA PRO A 230 6.09 2.02 34.92
C PRO A 230 6.90 2.85 33.93
N GLN A 231 7.97 2.28 33.36
CA GLN A 231 8.95 3.02 32.54
C GLN A 231 8.32 3.79 31.38
N TRP A 232 7.26 3.25 30.77
CA TRP A 232 6.60 3.82 29.59
C TRP A 232 5.28 4.53 29.89
N ASP A 233 4.86 4.64 31.15
CA ASP A 233 3.51 5.14 31.49
C ASP A 233 3.29 6.58 31.00
N ASP A 234 4.31 7.44 31.12
CA ASP A 234 4.28 8.82 30.61
C ASP A 234 4.37 8.92 29.07
N CYS A 235 4.60 7.81 28.37
CA CYS A 235 4.83 7.76 26.93
C CYS A 235 3.64 7.15 26.13
N ARG A 236 2.53 6.84 26.79
CA ARG A 236 1.38 6.10 26.23
C ARG A 236 0.25 6.96 25.69
#